data_AF-A0A7W1DXT7-F1
#
_entry.id   AF-A0A7W1DXT7-F1
#
_cell.length_a   1.000
_cell.length_b   1.000
_cell.length_c   1.000
_cell.angle_alpha   90.00
_cell.angle_beta   90.00
_cell.angle_gamma   90.00
#
_symmetry.space_group_name_H-M   'P 1'
#
loop_
_entity.id
_entity.type
_entity.pdbx_description
1 polymer ?
#
loop_
_entity_poly.entity_id
_entity_poly.type
_entity_poly.pdbx_seq_one_letter_code
_entity_poly.pdbx_strand_id
1 'polypeptide(L)'
;MYWTKKHVFICNASHCNQKGARDVAGRLRIEIIRRGLDAEILINNCGTIDLCDIGPNLVIYPDGVIYSGVTLKDIPDIVKALTSDEHVERLRLSPETPAEAARQAFFAAAVTPEPTRPVAAFEALVADHGFDPAWIIEQQRRGFIARKPASDDAVETITVTKKARTRYGV
;
A
#
# COMPACT_ATOMS: atom_id res chain seq x y z
N MET A 1 16.59 -14.66 -18.29
CA MET A 1 16.37 -13.21 -18.05
C MET A 1 16.06 -12.46 -19.33
N TYR A 2 16.86 -12.56 -20.40
CA TYR A 2 16.59 -11.83 -21.66
C TYR A 2 15.27 -12.19 -22.36
N TRP A 3 14.74 -13.39 -22.12
CA TRP A 3 13.51 -13.90 -22.74
C TRP A 3 12.27 -13.81 -21.85
N THR A 4 12.40 -13.18 -20.67
CA THR A 4 11.31 -13.02 -19.72
C THR A 4 10.23 -12.09 -20.30
N LYS A 5 8.98 -12.56 -20.36
CA LYS A 5 7.83 -11.77 -20.82
C LYS A 5 7.23 -10.92 -19.70
N LYS A 6 7.18 -11.45 -18.46
CA LYS A 6 6.69 -10.72 -17.28
C LYS A 6 7.73 -10.75 -16.17
N HIS A 7 8.02 -9.60 -15.56
CA HIS A 7 8.89 -9.50 -14.39
C HIS A 7 8.09 -8.96 -13.21
N VAL A 8 7.94 -9.80 -12.19
CA VAL A 8 7.21 -9.49 -10.97
C VAL A 8 8.21 -9.16 -9.86
N PHE A 9 8.17 -7.92 -9.39
CA PHE A 9 8.90 -7.50 -8.20
C PHE A 9 7.99 -7.56 -6.99
N ILE A 10 8.42 -8.26 -5.95
CA ILE A 10 7.68 -8.36 -4.68
C ILE A 10 8.41 -7.55 -3.63
N CYS A 11 7.73 -6.54 -3.07
CA CYS A 11 8.30 -5.72 -2.01
C CYS A 11 8.53 -6.56 -0.75
N ASN A 12 9.80 -6.72 -0.37
CA ASN A 12 10.22 -7.48 0.81
C ASN A 12 10.79 -6.58 1.93
N ALA A 13 10.53 -5.27 1.85
CA ALA A 13 10.85 -4.35 2.94
C ALA A 13 10.17 -4.82 4.24
N SER A 14 10.75 -4.46 5.40
CA SER A 14 10.32 -4.93 6.73
C SER A 14 8.80 -4.90 6.92
N HIS A 15 8.13 -3.83 6.48
CA HIS A 15 6.68 -3.67 6.61
C HIS A 15 5.86 -4.62 5.74
N CYS A 16 6.26 -4.85 4.49
CA CYS A 16 5.58 -5.85 3.66
C CYS A 16 5.82 -7.26 4.22
N ASN A 17 7.01 -7.54 4.76
CA ASN A 17 7.28 -8.82 5.44
C ASN A 17 6.39 -9.02 6.67
N GLN A 18 6.17 -7.98 7.49
CA GLN A 18 5.24 -8.03 8.63
C GLN A 18 3.80 -8.34 8.19
N LYS A 19 3.45 -8.07 6.93
CA LYS A 19 2.14 -8.36 6.34
C LYS A 19 2.12 -9.64 5.49
N GLY A 20 3.14 -10.50 5.59
CA GLY A 20 3.17 -11.81 4.93
C GLY A 20 3.80 -11.81 3.53
N ALA A 21 4.55 -10.78 3.12
CA ALA A 21 5.15 -10.73 1.79
C ALA A 21 6.12 -11.89 1.50
N ARG A 22 6.79 -12.45 2.52
CA ARG A 22 7.68 -13.62 2.33
C ARG A 22 6.88 -14.85 1.91
N ASP A 23 5.73 -15.07 2.52
CA ASP A 23 4.87 -16.22 2.21
C ASP A 23 4.26 -16.07 0.82
N VAL A 24 3.78 -14.87 0.49
CA VAL A 24 3.32 -14.50 -0.87
C VAL A 24 4.41 -14.77 -1.90
N ALA A 25 5.64 -14.31 -1.65
CA ALA A 25 6.76 -14.51 -2.57
C ALA A 25 7.15 -15.98 -2.73
N GLY A 26 7.21 -16.73 -1.63
CA GLY A 26 7.50 -18.16 -1.65
C GLY A 26 6.44 -18.95 -2.42
N ARG A 27 5.16 -18.71 -2.10
CA ARG A 27 4.05 -19.41 -2.76
C ARG A 27 3.95 -19.08 -4.24
N LEU A 28 4.10 -17.80 -4.61
CA LEU A 28 4.06 -17.41 -6.03
C LEU A 28 5.18 -18.09 -6.84
N ARG A 29 6.41 -18.14 -6.31
CA ARG A 29 7.54 -18.84 -6.96
C ARG A 29 7.27 -20.34 -7.15
N ILE A 30 6.75 -21.00 -6.12
CA ILE A 30 6.41 -22.42 -6.19
C ILE A 30 5.36 -22.68 -7.29
N GLU A 31 4.31 -21.85 -7.37
CA GLU A 31 3.25 -22.02 -8.37
C GLU A 31 3.74 -21.76 -9.81
N ILE A 32 4.63 -20.79 -10.02
CA ILE A 32 5.23 -20.53 -11.34
C ILE A 32 6.08 -21.74 -11.78
N ILE A 33 6.95 -22.26 -10.92
CA ILE A 33 7.78 -23.43 -11.23
C ILE A 33 6.92 -24.68 -11.47
N ARG A 34 5.91 -24.92 -10.62
CA ARG A 34 5.00 -26.07 -10.73
C ARG A 34 4.27 -26.12 -12.06
N ARG A 35 4.03 -24.95 -12.68
CA ARG A 35 3.34 -24.81 -13.97
C ARG A 35 4.30 -24.70 -15.16
N GLY A 36 5.61 -24.78 -14.94
CA GLY A 36 6.63 -24.65 -15.99
C GLY A 36 6.70 -23.25 -16.62
N LEU A 37 6.31 -22.22 -15.86
CA LEU A 37 6.22 -20.83 -16.35
C LEU A 37 7.49 -20.00 -16.06
N ASP A 38 8.48 -20.58 -15.39
CA ASP A 38 9.71 -19.92 -14.94
C ASP A 38 10.66 -19.53 -16.08
N ALA A 39 10.45 -20.06 -17.29
CA ALA A 39 11.12 -19.58 -18.50
C ALA A 39 10.63 -18.19 -18.95
N GLU A 40 9.36 -17.86 -18.69
CA GLU A 40 8.69 -16.67 -19.20
C GLU A 40 8.39 -15.62 -18.11
N ILE A 41 8.22 -16.06 -16.85
CA ILE A 41 7.87 -15.22 -15.72
C ILE A 41 8.99 -15.24 -14.68
N LEU A 42 9.58 -14.08 -14.42
CA LEU A 42 10.62 -13.91 -13.41
C LEU A 42 10.04 -13.26 -12.16
N ILE A 43 10.35 -13.81 -10.98
CA ILE A 43 9.89 -13.29 -9.68
C ILE A 43 11.08 -12.91 -8.80
N ASN A 44 11.30 -11.61 -8.66
CA ASN A 44 12.37 -11.06 -7.83
C ASN A 44 11.82 -10.33 -6.61
N ASN A 45 12.63 -10.26 -5.56
CA ASN A 45 12.34 -9.36 -4.45
C ASN A 45 12.81 -7.95 -4.83
N CYS A 46 12.12 -6.93 -4.32
CA CYS A 46 12.60 -5.55 -4.33
C CYS A 46 12.52 -4.94 -2.93
N GLY A 47 13.25 -3.85 -2.72
CA GLY A 47 13.17 -3.03 -1.51
C GLY A 47 11.82 -2.31 -1.38
N THR A 48 11.80 -1.23 -0.60
CA THR A 48 10.58 -0.41 -0.48
C THR A 48 10.20 0.21 -1.82
N ILE A 49 8.90 0.29 -2.07
CA ILE A 49 8.29 1.09 -3.15
C ILE A 49 7.39 2.20 -2.59
N ASP A 50 7.62 2.56 -1.31
CA ASP A 50 6.96 3.65 -0.57
C ASP A 50 5.44 3.51 -0.33
N LEU A 51 4.94 2.27 -0.46
CA LEU A 51 3.54 1.87 -0.25
C LEU A 51 3.36 0.94 0.98
N CYS A 52 4.22 1.07 1.99
CA CYS A 52 4.30 0.12 3.11
C CYS A 52 3.01 0.01 3.94
N ASP A 53 2.20 1.06 3.97
CA ASP A 53 0.95 1.16 4.71
C ASP A 53 -0.19 0.33 4.09
N ILE A 54 -0.07 -0.04 2.80
CA ILE A 54 -1.06 -0.83 2.06
C ILE A 54 -0.50 -2.14 1.48
N GLY A 55 0.72 -2.53 1.85
CA GLY A 55 1.31 -3.80 1.44
C GLY A 55 0.61 -5.07 1.97
N PRO A 56 1.04 -6.27 1.56
CA PRO A 56 2.15 -6.56 0.63
C PRO A 56 1.92 -6.05 -0.79
N ASN A 57 2.99 -5.57 -1.43
CA ASN A 57 2.90 -4.96 -2.76
C ASN A 57 3.75 -5.70 -3.79
N LEU A 58 3.22 -5.80 -5.01
CA LEU A 58 3.88 -6.35 -6.18
C LEU A 58 3.88 -5.33 -7.31
N VAL A 59 4.92 -5.32 -8.14
CA VAL A 59 5.00 -4.53 -9.37
C VAL A 59 5.25 -5.47 -10.54
N ILE A 60 4.44 -5.34 -11.59
CA ILE A 60 4.49 -6.20 -12.78
C ILE A 60 4.95 -5.37 -13.97
N TYR A 61 6.06 -5.79 -14.57
CA TYR A 61 6.57 -5.26 -15.83
C TYR A 61 6.38 -6.26 -16.97
N PRO A 62 6.20 -5.79 -18.23
CA PRO A 62 6.26 -4.39 -18.68
C PRO A 62 5.00 -3.55 -18.41
N ASP A 63 3.94 -4.15 -17.87
CA ASP A 63 2.61 -3.54 -17.79
C ASP A 63 2.52 -2.30 -16.88
N GLY A 64 3.50 -2.11 -15.99
CA GLY A 64 3.51 -0.98 -15.06
C GLY A 64 2.42 -1.07 -14.00
N VAL A 65 1.94 -2.28 -13.70
CA VAL A 65 0.84 -2.51 -12.76
C VAL A 65 1.37 -2.74 -11.35
N ILE A 66 0.73 -2.10 -10.37
CA ILE A 66 0.97 -2.35 -8.95
C ILE A 66 -0.19 -3.13 -8.38
N TYR A 67 0.09 -4.24 -7.71
CA TYR A 67 -0.86 -4.90 -6.83
C TYR A 67 -0.56 -4.56 -5.37
N SER A 68 -1.60 -4.25 -4.61
CA SER A 68 -1.53 -3.86 -3.19
C SER A 68 -2.37 -4.80 -2.34
N GLY A 69 -1.99 -4.98 -1.07
CA GLY A 69 -2.74 -5.81 -0.12
C GLY A 69 -2.80 -7.29 -0.49
N VAL A 70 -1.79 -7.79 -1.21
CA VAL A 70 -1.80 -9.17 -1.74
C VAL A 70 -1.68 -10.20 -0.62
N THR A 71 -2.51 -11.23 -0.69
CA THR A 71 -2.56 -12.35 0.24
C THR A 71 -2.29 -13.69 -0.46
N LEU A 72 -2.12 -14.76 0.33
CA LEU A 72 -1.95 -16.12 -0.21
C LEU A 72 -3.16 -16.61 -1.01
N LYS A 73 -4.37 -16.10 -0.74
CA LYS A 73 -5.59 -16.49 -1.46
C LYS A 73 -5.61 -15.95 -2.89
N ASP A 74 -4.83 -14.91 -3.17
CA ASP A 74 -4.79 -14.23 -4.45
C ASP A 74 -3.84 -14.88 -5.46
N ILE A 75 -2.97 -15.78 -5.00
CA ILE A 75 -1.94 -16.41 -5.84
C ILE A 75 -2.53 -17.11 -7.07
N PRO A 76 -3.62 -17.91 -6.98
CA PRO A 76 -4.20 -18.55 -8.16
C PRO A 76 -4.63 -17.54 -9.23
N ASP A 77 -5.26 -16.43 -8.82
CA ASP A 77 -5.72 -15.36 -9.72
C ASP A 77 -4.52 -14.62 -10.34
N ILE A 78 -3.49 -14.31 -9.52
CA ILE A 78 -2.27 -13.64 -9.99
C ILE A 78 -1.54 -14.50 -11.02
N VAL A 79 -1.39 -15.81 -10.77
CA VAL A 79 -0.73 -16.72 -11.72
C VAL A 79 -1.50 -16.79 -13.03
N LYS A 80 -2.85 -16.85 -12.97
CA LYS A 80 -3.69 -16.79 -14.17
C LYS A 80 -3.46 -15.49 -14.94
N ALA A 81 -3.51 -14.35 -14.25
CA ALA A 81 -3.30 -13.02 -14.83
C ALA A 81 -1.90 -12.86 -15.47
N LEU A 82 -0.85 -13.42 -14.87
CA LEU A 82 0.50 -13.35 -15.44
C LEU A 82 0.68 -14.14 -16.74
N THR A 83 -0.22 -15.08 -17.03
CA THR A 83 -0.24 -15.87 -18.26
C THR A 83 -1.20 -15.34 -19.33
N SER A 84 -1.96 -14.29 -19.02
CA SER A 84 -2.87 -13.62 -19.94
C SER A 84 -2.52 -12.12 -20.06
N ASP A 85 -3.19 -11.40 -20.94
CA ASP A 85 -3.14 -9.93 -20.99
C ASP A 85 -4.20 -9.29 -20.08
N GLU A 86 -4.54 -9.95 -18.96
CA GLU A 86 -5.53 -9.48 -17.99
C GLU A 86 -4.88 -9.19 -16.63
N HIS A 87 -5.56 -8.40 -15.79
CA HIS A 87 -5.12 -8.08 -14.44
C HIS A 87 -6.19 -8.41 -13.40
N VAL A 88 -5.73 -8.63 -12.16
CA VAL A 88 -6.60 -8.82 -11.01
C VAL A 88 -7.03 -7.42 -10.53
N GLU A 89 -8.06 -6.85 -11.16
CA GLU A 89 -8.43 -5.44 -10.97
C GLU A 89 -8.71 -5.06 -9.51
N ARG A 90 -9.25 -5.96 -8.70
CA ARG A 90 -9.47 -5.73 -7.25
C ARG A 90 -8.18 -5.52 -6.45
N LEU A 91 -7.02 -5.97 -6.95
CA LEU A 91 -5.71 -5.79 -6.32
C LEU A 91 -4.96 -4.60 -6.92
N ARG A 92 -5.37 -4.12 -8.10
CA ARG A 92 -4.71 -3.04 -8.81
C ARG A 92 -4.73 -1.77 -7.97
N LEU A 93 -3.60 -1.09 -7.92
CA LEU A 93 -3.44 0.21 -7.31
C LEU A 93 -3.09 1.26 -8.36
N SER A 94 -3.87 2.34 -8.40
CA SER A 94 -3.59 3.55 -9.16
C SER A 94 -4.16 4.75 -8.39
N PRO A 95 -3.80 5.99 -8.75
CA PRO A 95 -4.42 7.18 -8.15
C PRO A 95 -5.95 7.24 -8.28
N GLU A 96 -6.51 6.53 -9.26
CA GLU A 96 -7.94 6.51 -9.57
C GLU A 96 -8.70 5.40 -8.83
N THR A 97 -8.00 4.49 -8.15
CA THR A 97 -8.69 3.41 -7.44
C THR A 97 -9.48 3.99 -6.26
N PRO A 98 -10.70 3.49 -5.98
CA PRO A 98 -11.56 4.07 -4.94
C PRO A 98 -10.87 4.21 -3.58
N ALA A 99 -10.04 3.23 -3.19
CA ALA A 99 -9.31 3.25 -1.94
C ALA A 99 -8.24 4.36 -1.90
N GLU A 100 -7.47 4.56 -2.98
CA GLU A 100 -6.43 5.60 -3.00
C GLU A 100 -7.04 6.99 -3.14
N ALA A 101 -8.11 7.13 -3.94
CA ALA A 101 -8.89 8.35 -4.06
C ALA A 101 -9.50 8.77 -2.72
N ALA A 102 -10.08 7.83 -1.95
CA ALA A 102 -10.63 8.12 -0.62
C ALA A 102 -9.55 8.62 0.35
N ARG A 103 -8.35 8.03 0.31
CA ARG A 103 -7.21 8.46 1.13
C ARG A 103 -6.72 9.85 0.73
N GLN A 104 -6.60 10.11 -0.58
CA GLN A 104 -6.20 11.41 -1.10
C GLN A 104 -7.19 12.50 -0.69
N ALA A 105 -8.50 12.24 -0.83
CA ALA A 105 -9.56 13.13 -0.38
C ALA A 105 -9.49 13.41 1.12
N PHE A 106 -9.25 12.38 1.95
CA PHE A 106 -9.05 12.56 3.39
C PHE A 106 -7.86 13.47 3.69
N PHE A 107 -6.68 13.20 3.11
CA PHE A 107 -5.50 14.01 3.40
C PHE A 107 -5.64 15.45 2.90
N ALA A 108 -6.35 15.69 1.79
CA ALA A 108 -6.68 17.04 1.32
C ALA A 108 -7.54 17.81 2.34
N ALA A 109 -8.57 17.16 2.90
CA ALA A 109 -9.39 17.74 3.97
C ALA A 109 -8.60 17.91 5.28
N ALA A 110 -7.69 16.97 5.58
CA ALA A 110 -6.90 16.94 6.80
C ALA A 110 -5.81 18.03 6.87
N VAL A 111 -5.47 18.68 5.74
CA VAL A 111 -4.52 19.80 5.71
C VAL A 111 -5.14 21.18 5.59
N THR A 112 -6.47 21.25 5.42
CA THR A 112 -7.21 22.50 5.26
C THR A 112 -7.97 22.85 6.55
N PRO A 113 -7.92 24.11 7.05
CA PRO A 113 -7.07 25.22 6.59
C PRO A 113 -5.59 25.06 6.99
N GLU A 114 -5.32 24.21 7.98
CA GLU A 114 -3.98 23.93 8.48
C GLU A 114 -3.74 22.43 8.67
N PRO A 115 -2.47 21.96 8.60
CA PRO A 115 -2.12 20.55 8.74
C PRO A 115 -2.14 20.02 10.17
N THR A 116 -2.31 20.87 11.17
CA THR A 116 -2.37 20.50 12.59
C THR A 116 -3.75 20.77 13.14
N ARG A 117 -4.33 19.82 13.87
CA ARG A 117 -5.65 19.95 14.49
C ARG A 117 -5.76 19.17 15.81
N PRO A 118 -6.72 19.50 16.69
CA PRO A 118 -6.99 18.71 17.88
C PRO A 118 -7.29 17.25 17.54
N VAL A 119 -6.86 16.31 18.39
CA VAL A 119 -7.09 14.87 18.19
C VAL A 119 -8.55 14.55 17.94
N ALA A 120 -9.47 15.07 18.76
CA ALA A 120 -10.91 14.83 18.60
C ALA A 120 -11.43 15.27 17.23
N ALA A 121 -10.95 16.41 16.70
CA ALA A 121 -11.33 16.90 15.39
C ALA A 121 -10.72 16.06 14.25
N PHE A 122 -9.51 15.52 14.45
CA PHE A 122 -8.90 14.58 13.51
C PHE A 122 -9.66 13.25 13.48
N GLU A 123 -10.00 12.69 14.63
CA GLU A 123 -10.75 11.44 14.76
C GLU A 123 -12.15 11.54 14.16
N ALA A 124 -12.85 12.68 14.35
CA ALA A 124 -14.12 12.94 13.69
C ALA A 124 -13.97 12.95 12.16
N LEU A 125 -12.95 13.64 11.62
CA LEU A 125 -12.70 13.65 10.18
C LEU A 125 -12.40 12.24 9.63
N VAL A 126 -11.65 11.43 10.38
CA VAL A 126 -11.35 10.04 10.01
C VAL A 126 -12.65 9.23 9.88
N ALA A 127 -13.54 9.35 10.86
CA ALA A 127 -14.85 8.68 10.84
C ALA A 127 -15.74 9.15 9.69
N ASP A 128 -15.79 10.47 9.42
CA ASP A 128 -16.57 11.06 8.33
C ASP A 128 -16.11 10.56 6.94
N HIS A 129 -14.82 10.25 6.81
CA HIS A 129 -14.24 9.64 5.60
C HIS A 129 -14.30 8.11 5.58
N GLY A 130 -14.96 7.48 6.55
CA GLY A 130 -15.19 6.03 6.58
C GLY A 130 -13.97 5.20 7.01
N PHE A 131 -12.99 5.82 7.67
CA PHE A 131 -11.83 5.12 8.24
C PHE A 131 -12.06 4.82 9.72
N ASP A 132 -11.39 3.78 10.22
CA ASP A 132 -11.52 3.33 11.60
C ASP A 132 -10.33 3.80 12.49
N PRO A 133 -10.40 3.64 13.82
CA PRO A 133 -9.29 3.99 14.69
C PRO A 133 -8.00 3.20 14.43
N ALA A 134 -8.09 1.98 13.90
CA ALA A 134 -6.91 1.19 13.53
C ALA A 134 -6.15 1.83 12.36
N TRP A 135 -6.86 2.50 11.46
CA TRP A 135 -6.27 3.28 10.37
C TRP A 135 -5.42 4.44 10.90
N ILE A 136 -5.86 5.14 11.96
CA ILE A 136 -5.09 6.22 12.60
C ILE A 136 -3.78 5.67 13.17
N ILE A 137 -3.86 4.56 13.90
CA ILE A 137 -2.69 3.88 14.48
C ILE A 137 -1.71 3.52 13.36
N GLU A 138 -2.21 2.97 12.25
CA GLU A 138 -1.39 2.68 11.08
C GLU A 138 -0.77 3.96 10.52
N GLN A 139 -1.52 5.05 10.28
CA GLN A 139 -0.97 6.29 9.73
C GLN A 139 0.14 6.88 10.62
N GLN A 140 -0.04 6.81 11.95
CA GLN A 140 0.98 7.24 12.90
C GLN A 140 2.23 6.35 12.83
N ARG A 141 2.04 5.03 12.83
CA ARG A 141 3.13 4.04 12.68
C ARG A 141 3.90 4.23 11.38
N ARG A 142 3.22 4.70 10.32
CA ARG A 142 3.81 4.96 9.01
C ARG A 142 4.42 6.35 8.88
N GLY A 143 4.27 7.20 9.90
CA GLY A 143 4.75 8.59 9.91
C GLY A 143 4.00 9.50 8.95
N PHE A 144 2.78 9.15 8.55
CA PHE A 144 1.89 10.04 7.81
C PHE A 144 1.24 11.08 8.71
N ILE A 145 1.08 10.75 9.98
CA ILE A 145 0.65 11.68 11.01
C ILE A 145 1.59 11.63 12.22
N ALA A 146 1.67 12.75 12.94
CA ALA A 146 2.41 12.86 14.20
C ALA A 146 1.46 13.35 15.30
N ARG A 147 1.35 12.58 16.38
CA ARG A 147 0.57 12.94 17.56
C ARG A 147 1.46 13.66 18.56
N LYS A 148 1.07 14.85 19.01
CA LYS A 148 1.76 15.63 20.04
C LYS A 148 0.91 15.61 21.31
N PRO A 149 1.42 15.05 22.43
CA PRO A 149 0.69 14.99 23.69
C PRO A 149 0.37 16.39 24.20
N ALA A 150 -0.71 16.49 24.97
CA ALA A 150 -1.06 17.69 25.73
C ALA A 150 0.08 18.07 26.70
N SER A 151 0.29 19.37 26.89
CA SER A 151 1.20 19.91 27.92
C SER A 151 0.48 21.02 28.67
N ASP A 152 0.47 20.94 30.00
CA ASP A 152 -0.14 21.84 31.00
C ASP A 152 -1.52 22.45 30.66
N ASP A 153 -1.66 23.25 29.60
CA ASP A 153 -2.92 23.89 29.14
C ASP A 153 -3.26 23.63 27.65
N ALA A 154 -2.46 22.85 26.91
CA ALA A 154 -2.64 22.62 25.48
C ALA A 154 -3.42 21.33 25.18
N VAL A 155 -4.39 21.42 24.27
CA VAL A 155 -5.12 20.24 23.76
C VAL A 155 -4.16 19.36 22.95
N GLU A 156 -4.35 18.04 23.04
CA GLU A 156 -3.61 17.08 22.24
C GLU A 156 -3.87 17.28 20.74
N THR A 157 -2.83 17.22 19.91
CA THR A 157 -2.93 17.52 18.47
C THR A 157 -2.36 16.41 17.59
N ILE A 158 -2.90 16.32 16.39
CA ILE A 158 -2.35 15.52 15.29
C ILE A 158 -1.96 16.45 14.15
N THR A 159 -0.75 16.25 13.63
CA THR A 159 -0.23 16.94 12.44
C THR A 159 -0.08 15.97 11.28
N VAL A 160 -0.65 16.31 10.12
CA VAL A 160 -0.36 15.65 8.85
C VAL A 160 1.07 15.98 8.43
N THR A 161 1.93 14.96 8.32
CA THR A 161 3.37 15.18 8.12
C THR A 161 3.71 15.59 6.68
N LYS A 162 4.93 16.09 6.46
CA LYS A 162 5.46 16.33 5.11
C LYS A 162 5.40 15.07 4.22
N LYS A 163 5.57 13.88 4.81
CA LYS A 163 5.51 12.61 4.08
C LYS A 163 4.13 12.37 3.47
N ALA A 164 3.06 12.57 4.24
CA ALA A 164 1.70 12.42 3.75
C ALA A 164 1.39 13.46 2.66
N ARG A 165 1.75 14.71 2.93
CA ARG A 165 1.58 15.83 1.99
C ARG A 165 2.26 15.59 0.64
N THR A 166 3.53 15.18 0.65
CA THR A 166 4.26 14.83 -0.57
C THR A 166 3.62 13.65 -1.31
N ARG A 167 3.16 12.61 -0.59
CA ARG A 167 2.51 11.45 -1.21
C ARG A 167 1.19 11.81 -1.90
N TYR A 168 0.36 12.62 -1.25
CA TYR A 168 -1.00 12.92 -1.70
C TYR A 168 -1.11 14.23 -2.49
N GLY A 169 -0.04 15.01 -2.59
CA GLY A 169 -0.01 16.28 -3.32
C GLY A 169 -0.83 17.38 -2.65
N VAL A 170 -0.83 17.44 -1.32
CA VAL A 170 -1.65 18.34 -0.48
C VAL A 170 -0.81 19.18 0.47
#